data_AF-A0A8T7CR44-F1
#
_entry.id   AF-A0A8T7CR44-F1
#
_cell.length_a   1.000
_cell.length_b   1.000
_cell.length_c   1.000
_cell.angle_alpha   90.00
_cell.angle_beta   90.00
_cell.angle_gamma   90.00
#
_symmetry.space_group_name_H-M   'P 1'
#
loop_
_entity.id
_entity.type
_entity.pdbx_description
1 polymer ?
#
loop_
_entity_poly.entity_id
_entity_poly.type
_entity_poly.pdbx_seq_one_letter_code
_entity_poly.pdbx_strand_id
1 'polypeptide(L)'
;MPDRWLQVKGDPSVRNFLFEQRRIESLFDTQLDRIHDIVYTLLAYKGAFHVKVHYSSSQLTCWFADDAFRYRVFVLEEVLSPGFLDQFRDCRIDHLQPTIDEKGTLEILKEFKRLRKTDQTIYMRNGSINRVNGMIGMNFSCDGAHYIDHKTFFDKLETFATSDVEEHGH
;
A
#
# COMPACT_ATOMS: atom_id res chain seq x y z
N MET A 1 6.74 12.98 -13.61
CA MET A 1 6.81 14.03 -12.57
C MET A 1 8.23 14.03 -12.03
N PRO A 2 8.79 15.16 -11.57
CA PRO A 2 10.05 15.13 -10.83
C PRO A 2 9.89 14.24 -9.59
N ASP A 3 10.99 13.62 -9.19
CA ASP A 3 11.10 12.76 -8.00
C ASP A 3 10.53 13.51 -6.79
N ARG A 4 9.34 13.10 -6.34
CA ARG A 4 8.54 13.84 -5.35
C ARG A 4 8.22 12.92 -4.20
N TRP A 5 8.81 13.23 -3.05
CA TRP A 5 8.46 12.63 -1.77
C TRP A 5 7.86 13.70 -0.87
N LEU A 6 6.60 13.48 -0.47
CA LEU A 6 5.92 14.24 0.57
C LEU A 6 5.70 13.35 1.79
N GLN A 7 6.17 13.80 2.95
CA GLN A 7 5.83 13.20 4.24
C GLN A 7 4.89 14.12 5.01
N VAL A 8 3.80 13.55 5.51
CA VAL A 8 2.82 14.21 6.38
C VAL A 8 2.90 13.54 7.74
N LYS A 9 3.48 14.25 8.73
CA LYS A 9 3.63 13.75 10.10
C LYS A 9 2.26 13.51 10.73
N GLY A 10 2.14 12.41 11.49
CA GLY A 10 0.92 12.06 12.21
C GLY A 10 0.60 13.01 13.37
N ASP A 11 -0.63 12.94 13.87
CA ASP A 11 -1.11 13.73 15.02
C ASP A 11 -0.17 13.54 16.24
N PRO A 12 0.37 14.63 16.83
CA PRO A 12 1.22 14.56 18.03
C PRO A 12 0.57 13.87 19.24
N SER A 13 -0.75 13.98 19.42
CA SER A 13 -1.46 13.40 20.58
C SER A 13 -1.54 11.89 20.51
N VAL A 14 -1.66 11.33 19.30
CA VAL A 14 -1.59 9.89 19.06
C VAL A 14 -0.17 9.38 19.29
N ARG A 15 0.85 10.22 19.02
CA ARG A 15 2.26 9.85 19.21
C ARG A 15 2.66 9.57 20.66
N ASN A 16 2.01 10.22 21.63
CA ASN A 16 2.37 10.09 23.05
C ASN A 16 1.98 8.74 23.69
N PHE A 17 1.04 7.98 23.10
CA PHE A 17 0.64 6.64 23.56
C PHE A 17 1.22 5.51 22.69
N LEU A 18 2.16 5.82 21.78
CA LEU A 18 2.65 4.87 20.77
C LEU A 18 3.57 3.77 21.32
N PHE A 19 4.38 4.05 22.35
CA PHE A 19 5.28 3.04 22.93
C PHE A 19 4.52 1.92 23.66
N GLU A 20 3.22 2.10 23.88
CA GLU A 20 2.31 1.10 24.44
C GLU A 20 1.61 0.27 23.33
N GLN A 21 1.73 0.68 22.06
CA GLN A 21 1.09 -0.02 20.94
C GLN A 21 2.03 -1.05 20.33
N ARG A 22 1.58 -2.31 20.28
CA ARG A 22 2.21 -3.39 19.51
C ARG A 22 1.37 -3.71 18.29
N ARG A 23 2.01 -4.16 17.20
CA ARG A 23 1.31 -4.70 16.04
C ARG A 23 0.37 -5.81 16.50
N ILE A 24 -0.93 -5.59 16.31
CA ILE A 24 -1.94 -6.65 16.39
C ILE A 24 -2.03 -7.27 15.00
N GLU A 25 -1.88 -8.58 14.95
CA GLU A 25 -2.05 -9.35 13.72
C GLU A 25 -3.50 -9.20 13.23
N SER A 26 -3.67 -8.74 11.99
CA SER A 26 -4.98 -8.67 11.36
C SER A 26 -5.25 -9.94 10.58
N LEU A 27 -6.52 -10.18 10.26
CA LEU A 27 -6.90 -11.32 9.41
C LEU A 27 -6.22 -11.25 8.03
N PHE A 28 -5.94 -10.04 7.51
CA PHE A 28 -5.14 -9.83 6.29
C PHE A 28 -3.72 -10.37 6.41
N ASP A 29 -3.08 -10.32 7.58
CA ASP A 29 -1.69 -10.74 7.73
C ASP A 29 -1.49 -12.25 7.46
N THR A 30 -2.50 -13.06 7.80
CA THR A 30 -2.52 -14.51 7.55
C THR A 30 -2.74 -14.88 6.09
N GLN A 31 -3.36 -13.97 5.31
CA GLN A 31 -3.73 -14.16 3.90
C GLN A 31 -2.97 -13.20 2.98
N LEU A 32 -1.87 -12.60 3.48
CA LEU A 32 -1.24 -11.45 2.86
C LEU A 32 -0.80 -11.71 1.42
N ASP A 33 -0.22 -12.89 1.17
CA ASP A 33 0.21 -13.30 -0.17
C ASP A 33 -0.97 -13.39 -1.14
N ARG A 34 -2.06 -14.04 -0.71
CA ARG A 34 -3.29 -14.13 -1.50
C ARG A 34 -3.92 -12.76 -1.75
N ILE A 35 -3.92 -11.87 -0.76
CA ILE A 35 -4.39 -10.48 -0.93
C ILE A 35 -3.52 -9.74 -1.95
N HIS A 36 -2.20 -9.90 -1.89
CA HIS A 36 -1.27 -9.28 -2.83
C HIS A 36 -1.46 -9.80 -4.26
N ASP A 37 -1.70 -11.11 -4.44
CA ASP A 37 -2.02 -11.70 -5.74
C ASP A 37 -3.31 -11.12 -6.33
N ILE A 38 -4.33 -10.93 -5.49
CA ILE A 38 -5.60 -10.29 -5.89
C ILE A 38 -5.36 -8.83 -6.29
N VAL A 39 -4.62 -8.07 -5.47
CA VAL A 39 -4.30 -6.66 -5.75
C VAL A 39 -3.51 -6.54 -7.05
N TYR A 40 -2.51 -7.39 -7.26
CA TYR A 40 -1.76 -7.47 -8.51
C TYR A 40 -2.70 -7.74 -9.69
N THR A 41 -3.58 -8.75 -9.58
CA THR A 41 -4.51 -9.11 -10.65
C THR A 41 -5.47 -7.96 -10.97
N LEU A 42 -5.99 -7.28 -9.94
CA LEU A 42 -6.85 -6.11 -10.11
C LEU A 42 -6.13 -5.01 -10.91
N LEU A 43 -4.89 -4.72 -10.52
CA LEU A 43 -4.07 -3.67 -11.11
C LEU A 43 -3.57 -4.00 -12.52
N ALA A 44 -3.26 -5.27 -12.79
CA ALA A 44 -2.66 -5.72 -14.04
C ALA A 44 -3.69 -6.09 -15.11
N TYR A 45 -4.81 -6.70 -14.71
CA TYR A 45 -5.71 -7.40 -15.63
C TYR A 45 -7.19 -7.07 -15.48
N LYS A 46 -7.62 -6.37 -14.42
CA LYS A 46 -9.05 -6.06 -14.17
C LYS A 46 -9.39 -4.57 -14.19
N GLY A 47 -8.55 -3.75 -14.82
CA GLY A 47 -8.82 -2.34 -15.05
C GLY A 47 -8.65 -1.43 -13.83
N ALA A 48 -8.21 -1.93 -12.68
CA ALA A 48 -7.89 -1.07 -11.55
C ALA A 48 -6.61 -0.29 -11.87
N PHE A 49 -6.66 1.03 -11.76
CA PHE A 49 -5.47 1.87 -11.92
C PHE A 49 -4.88 2.32 -10.58
N HIS A 50 -5.70 2.29 -9.52
CA HIS A 50 -5.28 2.62 -8.16
C HIS A 50 -5.94 1.64 -7.18
N VAL A 51 -5.13 1.00 -6.35
CA VAL A 51 -5.61 0.18 -5.24
C VAL A 51 -4.90 0.61 -3.96
N LYS A 52 -5.67 0.76 -2.89
CA LYS A 52 -5.19 0.99 -1.53
C LYS A 52 -5.55 -0.21 -0.65
N VAL A 53 -4.53 -0.81 -0.06
CA VAL A 53 -4.63 -1.93 0.88
C VAL A 53 -4.57 -1.36 2.30
N HIS A 54 -5.62 -1.61 3.08
CA HIS A 54 -5.67 -1.23 4.48
C HIS A 54 -5.39 -2.46 5.36
N TYR A 55 -4.11 -2.76 5.57
CA TYR A 55 -3.68 -3.97 6.32
C TYR A 55 -4.28 -4.03 7.73
N SER A 56 -4.31 -2.90 8.44
CA SER A 56 -4.83 -2.87 9.82
C SER A 56 -6.34 -3.06 9.91
N SER A 57 -7.13 -2.56 8.95
CA SER A 57 -8.61 -2.66 8.97
C SER A 57 -9.17 -3.71 8.02
N SER A 58 -8.32 -4.50 7.38
CA SER A 58 -8.69 -5.62 6.52
C SER A 58 -9.66 -5.27 5.39
N GLN A 59 -9.34 -4.22 4.62
CA GLN A 59 -10.12 -3.79 3.45
C GLN A 59 -9.25 -3.35 2.28
N LEU A 60 -9.82 -3.39 1.08
CA LEU A 60 -9.30 -2.76 -0.12
C LEU A 60 -10.16 -1.55 -0.49
N THR A 61 -9.53 -0.49 -0.99
CA THR A 61 -10.21 0.58 -1.72
C THR A 61 -9.66 0.61 -3.14
N CYS A 62 -10.51 0.50 -4.14
CA CYS A 62 -10.12 0.33 -5.54
C CYS A 62 -10.75 1.41 -6.43
N TRP A 63 -9.97 1.93 -7.38
CA TRP A 63 -10.43 2.79 -8.46
C TRP A 63 -10.17 2.12 -9.80
N PHE A 64 -11.20 2.07 -10.64
CA PHE A 64 -11.18 1.42 -11.94
C PHE A 64 -11.24 2.45 -13.06
N ALA A 65 -10.56 2.17 -14.17
CA ALA A 65 -10.45 3.11 -15.28
C ALA A 65 -11.79 3.41 -15.97
N ASP A 66 -12.73 2.46 -15.94
CA ASP A 66 -14.07 2.59 -16.52
C ASP A 66 -15.04 3.41 -15.64
N ASP A 67 -14.72 3.60 -14.36
CA ASP A 67 -15.52 4.39 -13.40
C ASP A 67 -14.63 5.14 -12.40
N ALA A 68 -13.68 5.94 -12.94
CA ALA A 68 -12.58 6.52 -12.17
C ALA A 68 -13.00 7.46 -11.03
N PHE A 69 -14.22 8.00 -11.07
CA PHE A 69 -14.73 8.93 -10.06
C PHE A 69 -15.47 8.24 -8.90
N ARG A 70 -15.65 6.91 -8.96
CA ARG A 70 -16.34 6.13 -7.92
C ARG A 70 -15.43 5.02 -7.42
N TYR A 71 -14.86 5.23 -6.25
CA TYR A 71 -14.11 4.17 -5.58
C TYR A 71 -15.05 3.08 -5.07
N ARG A 72 -14.53 1.86 -5.00
CA ARG A 72 -15.21 0.71 -4.38
C ARG A 72 -14.41 0.24 -3.18
N VAL A 73 -15.12 -0.11 -2.10
CA VAL A 73 -14.52 -0.65 -0.87
C VAL A 73 -14.94 -2.10 -0.75
N PHE A 74 -13.97 -2.98 -0.46
CA PHE A 74 -14.20 -4.41 -0.25
C PHE A 74 -13.57 -4.84 1.06
N VAL A 75 -14.33 -5.53 1.91
CA VAL A 75 -13.80 -6.12 3.15
C VAL A 75 -13.22 -7.51 2.89
N LEU A 76 -12.48 -8.04 3.85
CA LEU A 76 -11.77 -9.31 3.75
C LEU A 76 -12.62 -10.45 3.18
N GLU A 77 -13.82 -10.64 3.74
CA GLU A 77 -14.69 -11.77 3.41
C GLU A 77 -15.09 -11.74 1.93
N GLU A 78 -15.32 -10.54 1.40
CA GLU A 78 -15.62 -10.33 -0.02
C GLU A 78 -14.39 -10.60 -0.88
N VAL A 79 -13.24 -10.04 -0.52
CA VAL A 79 -11.99 -10.18 -1.28
C VAL A 79 -11.55 -11.63 -1.38
N LEU A 80 -11.72 -12.42 -0.32
CA LEU A 80 -11.35 -13.83 -0.29
C LEU A 80 -12.44 -14.78 -0.80
N SER A 81 -13.62 -14.26 -1.12
CA SER A 81 -14.71 -15.07 -1.65
C SER A 81 -14.31 -15.77 -2.96
N PRO A 82 -14.72 -17.03 -3.17
CA PRO A 82 -14.54 -17.69 -4.46
C PRO A 82 -15.17 -16.86 -5.57
N GLY A 83 -14.43 -16.66 -6.66
CA GLY A 83 -14.88 -15.87 -7.81
C GLY A 83 -14.90 -14.35 -7.59
N PHE A 84 -14.27 -13.83 -6.53
CA PHE A 84 -14.13 -12.37 -6.34
C PHE A 84 -13.61 -11.66 -7.60
N LEU A 85 -12.56 -12.19 -8.22
CA LEU A 85 -11.96 -11.62 -9.44
C LEU A 85 -12.86 -11.77 -10.69
N ASP A 86 -13.80 -12.71 -10.69
CA ASP A 86 -14.71 -12.98 -11.81
C ASP A 86 -15.81 -11.90 -11.93
N GLN A 87 -16.02 -11.14 -10.86
CA GLN A 87 -16.93 -9.98 -10.84
C GLN A 87 -16.42 -8.81 -11.70
N PHE A 88 -15.14 -8.85 -12.10
CA PHE A 88 -14.49 -7.81 -12.89
C PHE A 88 -14.17 -8.31 -14.29
N ARG A 89 -14.46 -7.48 -15.29
CA ARG A 89 -14.09 -7.75 -16.69
C ARG A 89 -12.58 -7.75 -16.84
N ASP A 90 -12.08 -8.61 -17.71
CA ASP A 90 -10.69 -8.54 -18.15
C ASP A 90 -10.48 -7.22 -18.91
N CYS A 91 -9.61 -6.38 -18.37
CA CYS A 91 -9.36 -5.04 -18.88
C CYS A 91 -7.95 -4.62 -18.50
N ARG A 92 -7.13 -4.33 -19.51
CA ARG A 92 -5.81 -3.74 -19.31
C ARG A 92 -5.87 -2.23 -19.50
N ILE A 93 -5.02 -1.52 -18.78
CA ILE A 93 -4.95 -0.05 -18.80
C ILE A 93 -3.82 0.49 -19.67
N ASP A 94 -3.26 -0.30 -20.60
CA ASP A 94 -2.08 0.10 -21.39
C ASP A 94 -2.32 1.40 -22.19
N HIS A 95 -3.56 1.65 -22.63
CA HIS A 95 -3.97 2.87 -23.32
C HIS A 95 -3.82 4.14 -22.47
N LEU A 96 -3.77 4.02 -21.14
CA LEU A 96 -3.49 5.11 -20.21
C LEU A 96 -1.99 5.33 -19.98
N GLN A 97 -1.12 4.54 -20.61
CA GLN A 97 0.34 4.62 -20.51
C GLN A 97 0.80 4.58 -19.05
N PRO A 98 0.54 3.47 -18.32
CA PRO A 98 0.88 3.39 -16.91
C PRO A 98 2.37 3.59 -16.68
N THR A 99 2.70 4.46 -15.71
CA THR A 99 4.08 4.71 -15.27
C THR A 99 4.69 3.47 -14.59
N ILE A 100 3.87 2.67 -13.89
CA ILE A 100 4.31 1.43 -13.22
C ILE A 100 3.85 0.23 -14.06
N ASP A 101 4.79 -0.57 -14.52
CA ASP A 101 4.53 -1.81 -15.24
C ASP A 101 4.13 -2.96 -14.29
N GLU A 102 3.90 -4.15 -14.86
CA GLU A 102 3.48 -5.31 -14.07
C GLU A 102 4.57 -5.79 -13.12
N LYS A 103 5.84 -5.75 -13.57
CA LYS A 103 6.99 -6.13 -12.76
C LYS A 103 7.17 -5.18 -11.57
N GLY A 104 7.12 -3.87 -11.82
CA GLY A 104 7.19 -2.85 -10.78
C GLY A 104 6.06 -2.98 -9.77
N THR A 105 4.85 -3.35 -10.23
CA THR A 105 3.72 -3.62 -9.33
C THR A 105 4.01 -4.78 -8.37
N LEU A 106 4.58 -5.89 -8.88
CA LEU A 106 4.97 -7.04 -8.05
C LEU A 106 6.07 -6.67 -7.04
N GLU A 107 7.11 -5.94 -7.48
CA GLU A 107 8.19 -5.51 -6.58
C GLU A 107 7.67 -4.56 -5.48
N ILE A 108 6.76 -3.64 -5.80
CA ILE A 108 6.16 -2.77 -4.77
C ILE A 108 5.36 -3.60 -3.76
N LEU A 109 4.57 -4.59 -4.20
CA LEU A 109 3.80 -5.45 -3.30
C LEU A 109 4.71 -6.28 -2.40
N LYS A 110 5.84 -6.78 -2.93
CA LYS A 110 6.86 -7.46 -2.13
C LYS A 110 7.44 -6.56 -1.04
N GLU A 111 7.74 -5.30 -1.37
CA GLU A 111 8.23 -4.32 -0.39
C GLU A 111 7.15 -3.94 0.63
N PHE A 112 5.89 -3.83 0.22
CA PHE A 112 4.76 -3.66 1.13
C PHE A 112 4.67 -4.80 2.14
N LYS A 113 4.88 -6.05 1.70
CA LYS A 113 4.92 -7.21 2.60
C LYS A 113 6.08 -7.11 3.59
N ARG A 114 7.27 -6.71 3.14
CA ARG A 114 8.43 -6.47 4.02
C ARG A 114 8.09 -5.41 5.07
N LEU A 115 7.70 -4.21 4.64
CA LEU A 115 7.36 -3.07 5.52
C LEU A 115 6.21 -3.35 6.50
N ARG A 116 5.31 -4.28 6.16
CA ARG A 116 4.25 -4.76 7.06
C ARG A 116 4.78 -5.72 8.13
N LYS A 117 5.73 -6.60 7.78
CA LYS A 117 6.16 -7.73 8.62
C LYS A 117 7.42 -7.47 9.45
N THR A 118 8.32 -6.58 9.01
CA THR A 118 9.67 -6.42 9.57
C THR A 118 9.70 -6.02 11.05
N ASP A 119 8.85 -5.09 11.48
CA ASP A 119 8.90 -4.54 12.85
C ASP A 119 7.52 -4.65 13.54
N GLN A 120 7.52 -4.75 14.87
CA GLN A 120 6.30 -4.84 15.69
C GLN A 120 5.79 -3.48 16.17
N THR A 121 6.61 -2.45 16.09
CA THR A 121 6.38 -1.08 16.55
C THR A 121 6.25 -0.13 15.35
N ILE A 122 7.15 -0.21 14.37
CA ILE A 122 7.17 0.63 13.15
C ILE A 122 6.77 -0.21 11.94
N TYR A 123 5.48 -0.33 11.68
CA TYR A 123 4.96 -1.13 10.59
C TYR A 123 4.00 -0.35 9.70
N MET A 124 3.91 -0.78 8.45
CA MET A 124 2.95 -0.21 7.52
C MET A 124 1.51 -0.61 7.89
N ARG A 125 0.62 0.37 7.98
CA ARG A 125 -0.82 0.24 8.26
C ARG A 125 -1.65 0.21 7.00
N ASN A 126 -1.28 1.00 6.00
CA ASN A 126 -1.87 0.97 4.67
C ASN A 126 -0.84 1.34 3.61
N GLY A 127 -1.03 0.78 2.41
CA GLY A 127 -0.20 1.05 1.24
C GLY A 127 -1.09 1.18 0.00
N SER A 128 -0.77 2.09 -0.92
CA SER A 128 -1.50 2.28 -2.16
C SER A 128 -0.57 2.37 -3.36
N ILE A 129 -1.00 1.84 -4.48
CA ILE A 129 -0.29 1.87 -5.76
C ILE A 129 -1.21 2.54 -6.77
N ASN A 130 -0.76 3.63 -7.39
CA ASN A 130 -1.40 4.21 -8.57
C ASN A 130 -0.50 3.99 -9.79
N ARG A 131 -0.90 3.07 -10.66
CA ARG A 131 -0.10 2.68 -11.83
C ARG A 131 0.01 3.76 -12.89
N VAL A 132 -1.00 4.62 -13.00
CA VAL A 132 -1.03 5.66 -14.05
C VAL A 132 -0.06 6.77 -13.72
N ASN A 133 -0.17 7.38 -12.54
CA ASN A 133 0.69 8.51 -12.17
C ASN A 133 1.98 8.11 -11.44
N GLY A 134 2.14 6.82 -11.10
CA GLY A 134 3.32 6.29 -10.43
C GLY A 134 3.41 6.61 -8.94
N MET A 135 2.34 7.11 -8.32
CA MET A 135 2.31 7.47 -6.91
C MET A 135 2.13 6.24 -6.03
N ILE A 136 2.97 6.13 -5.00
CA ILE A 136 2.88 5.17 -3.92
C ILE A 136 2.53 5.92 -2.64
N GLY A 137 1.41 5.54 -2.03
CA GLY A 137 0.99 6.07 -0.74
C GLY A 137 1.30 5.05 0.34
N MET A 138 1.87 5.46 1.47
CA MET A 138 2.12 4.58 2.61
C MET A 138 1.73 5.30 3.88
N ASN A 139 1.25 4.57 4.87
CA ASN A 139 1.04 5.10 6.22
C ASN A 139 1.63 4.11 7.21
N PHE A 140 2.50 4.62 8.09
CA PHE A 140 3.15 3.85 9.13
C PHE A 140 2.51 4.12 10.49
N SER A 141 2.69 3.20 11.44
CA SER A 141 2.24 3.35 12.82
C SER A 141 2.79 4.60 13.51
N CYS A 142 4.06 4.96 13.29
CA CYS A 142 4.72 6.09 13.97
C CYS A 142 5.21 7.22 13.04
N ASP A 143 5.36 6.96 11.74
CA ASP A 143 6.03 7.89 10.81
C ASP A 143 5.06 8.72 9.94
N GLY A 144 3.76 8.58 10.20
CA GLY A 144 2.72 9.29 9.47
C GLY A 144 2.49 8.75 8.06
N ALA A 145 2.10 9.63 7.13
CA ALA A 145 1.78 9.28 5.75
C ALA A 145 2.88 9.76 4.79
N HIS A 146 3.24 8.90 3.83
CA HIS A 146 4.22 9.16 2.78
C HIS A 146 3.50 9.06 1.44
N TYR A 147 3.77 10.03 0.56
CA TYR A 147 3.38 10.01 -0.85
C TYR A 147 4.65 10.18 -1.65
N ILE A 148 5.05 9.14 -2.35
CA ILE A 148 6.34 9.03 -3.02
C ILE A 148 6.15 8.46 -4.42
N ASP A 149 6.85 8.98 -5.42
CA ASP A 149 6.84 8.35 -6.74
C ASP A 149 7.59 7.00 -6.71
N HIS A 150 7.23 6.10 -7.61
CA HIS A 150 7.78 4.75 -7.64
C HIS A 150 9.31 4.66 -7.81
N LYS A 151 9.98 5.63 -8.45
CA LYS A 151 11.44 5.58 -8.63
C LYS A 151 12.12 5.88 -7.31
N THR A 152 11.75 7.01 -6.70
CA THR A 152 12.24 7.41 -5.39
C THR A 152 11.92 6.36 -4.32
N PHE A 153 10.77 5.69 -4.41
CA PHE A 153 10.42 4.60 -3.51
C PHE A 153 11.47 3.49 -3.52
N PHE A 154 11.91 3.05 -4.70
CA PHE A 154 12.96 2.03 -4.82
C PHE A 154 14.33 2.56 -4.39
N ASP A 155 14.66 3.81 -4.69
CA ASP A 155 15.93 4.43 -4.30
C ASP A 155 16.07 4.65 -2.78
N LYS A 156 14.94 4.64 -2.05
CA LYS A 156 14.88 4.97 -0.62
C LYS A 156 14.40 3.82 0.26
N LEU A 157 14.34 2.58 -0.24
CA LEU A 157 13.79 1.43 0.49
C LEU A 157 14.36 1.20 1.90
N GLU A 158 15.64 1.51 2.10
CA GLU A 158 16.35 1.34 3.38
C GLU A 158 16.05 2.46 4.39
N THR A 159 15.40 3.55 3.96
CA THR A 159 15.07 4.69 4.84
C THR A 159 13.71 4.56 5.52
N PHE A 160 12.91 3.57 5.12
CA PHE A 160 11.60 3.34 5.71
C PHE A 160 11.69 2.41 6.91
N ALA A 161 10.96 2.74 7.97
CA ALA A 161 10.90 1.94 9.20
C ALA A 161 12.24 1.75 9.93
N THR A 162 13.18 2.67 9.74
CA THR A 162 14.36 2.78 10.61
C THR A 162 13.94 3.44 11.92
N SER A 163 14.16 2.76 13.04
CA SER A 163 13.99 3.38 14.35
C SER A 163 15.03 4.49 14.50
N ASP A 164 14.61 5.73 14.77
CA ASP A 164 15.48 6.84 15.15
C ASP A 164 16.14 6.56 16.52
N VAL A 165 17.06 5.60 16.55
CA VAL A 165 17.93 5.31 17.70
C VAL A 165 19.34 5.74 17.36
N GLU A 166 19.51 6.97 16.89
CA GLU A 166 20.82 7.62 16.75
C GLU A 166 20.60 9.11 16.50
N GLU A 167 20.45 9.93 17.56
CA GLU A 167 20.87 11.35 17.52
C GLU A 167 20.78 12.15 18.86
N HIS A 168 20.68 11.51 20.04
CA HIS A 168 20.81 12.25 21.32
C HIS A 168 21.84 11.60 22.25
N GLY A 169 23.05 11.42 21.73
CA GLY A 169 24.23 11.10 22.52
C GLY A 169 25.33 12.13 22.24
N HIS A 170 25.24 13.29 22.87
CA HIS A 170 26.38 14.07 23.39
C HIS A 170 25.89 15.19 24.30
#